data_AF-A0A3M1IMQ9-F1
#
_entry.id   AF-A0A3M1IMQ9-F1
#
_cell.length_a   1.000
_cell.length_b   1.000
_cell.length_c   1.000
_cell.angle_alpha   90.00
_cell.angle_beta   90.00
_cell.angle_gamma   90.00
#
_symmetry.space_group_name_H-M   'P 1'
#
loop_
_entity.id
_entity.type
_entity.pdbx_description
1 polymer ?
#
loop_
_entity_poly.entity_id
_entity_poly.type
_entity_poly.pdbx_seq_one_letter_code
_entity_poly.pdbx_strand_id
1 'polypeptide(L)'
;MRKRRTFYTRAVMSLKALIMILGAASLPLSGHAEPAHGIAMHGDLLHKRGFEHFSYVNPKAPKGGTLNLAVLGSFDSLNPLIIRGLPAAGIRGYVYESLMARALDEPFSLYGLLAESIETAED
;
A
#
# COMPACT_ATOMS: atom_id res chain seq x y z
N MET A 1 63.44 -10.21 -25.89
CA MET A 1 62.53 -10.92 -24.96
C MET A 1 61.73 -10.04 -23.96
N ARG A 2 61.78 -8.70 -24.02
CA ARG A 2 61.21 -7.80 -22.97
C ARG A 2 59.75 -7.33 -23.18
N LYS A 3 59.19 -7.43 -24.40
CA LYS A 3 57.84 -6.91 -24.74
C LYS A 3 56.65 -7.79 -24.30
N ARG A 4 56.84 -9.10 -24.11
CA ARG A 4 55.74 -10.03 -23.79
C ARG A 4 55.22 -9.85 -22.36
N ARG A 5 56.08 -9.56 -21.39
CA ARG A 5 55.68 -9.38 -19.98
C ARG A 5 54.71 -8.21 -19.78
N THR A 6 54.89 -7.11 -20.50
CA THR A 6 54.09 -5.87 -20.36
C THR A 6 52.66 -6.01 -20.90
N PHE A 7 52.45 -6.87 -21.91
CA PHE A 7 51.11 -7.12 -22.48
C PHE A 7 50.22 -7.89 -21.51
N TYR A 8 50.77 -8.91 -20.85
CA TYR A 8 50.04 -9.69 -19.83
C TYR A 8 49.69 -8.83 -18.61
N THR A 9 50.55 -7.91 -18.18
CA THR A 9 50.25 -7.05 -17.02
C THR A 9 49.10 -6.08 -17.30
N ARG A 10 49.04 -5.52 -18.52
CA ARG A 10 47.95 -4.61 -18.94
C ARG A 10 46.63 -5.34 -19.12
N ALA A 11 46.65 -6.54 -19.73
CA ALA A 11 45.47 -7.39 -19.90
C ALA A 11 44.88 -7.87 -18.55
N VAL A 12 45.73 -8.22 -17.59
CA VAL A 12 45.31 -8.61 -16.23
C VAL A 12 44.78 -7.40 -15.45
N MET A 13 45.36 -6.21 -15.61
CA MET A 13 44.82 -4.98 -15.01
C MET A 13 43.46 -4.58 -15.59
N SER A 14 43.27 -4.68 -16.90
CA SER A 14 41.96 -4.41 -17.53
C SER A 14 40.89 -5.42 -17.14
N LEU A 15 41.26 -6.69 -16.95
CA LEU A 15 40.32 -7.72 -16.49
C LEU A 15 39.92 -7.51 -15.02
N LYS A 16 40.87 -7.15 -14.15
CA LYS A 16 40.57 -6.79 -12.74
C LYS A 16 39.69 -5.55 -12.63
N ALA A 17 39.94 -4.54 -13.46
CA ALA A 17 39.11 -3.34 -13.52
C ALA A 17 37.68 -3.66 -13.97
N LEU A 18 37.51 -4.54 -14.97
CA LEU A 18 36.20 -4.99 -15.42
C LEU A 18 35.44 -5.77 -14.34
N ILE A 19 36.12 -6.67 -13.61
CA ILE A 19 35.53 -7.42 -12.49
C ILE A 19 35.14 -6.49 -11.33
N MET A 20 35.93 -5.45 -11.06
CA MET A 20 35.62 -4.46 -10.02
C MET A 20 34.38 -3.60 -10.40
N ILE A 21 34.25 -3.22 -11.67
CA ILE A 21 33.08 -2.47 -12.17
C ILE A 21 31.83 -3.36 -12.15
N LEU A 22 31.94 -4.64 -12.55
CA LEU A 22 30.84 -5.59 -12.47
C LEU A 22 30.41 -5.86 -11.03
N GLY A 23 31.35 -5.93 -10.09
CA GLY A 23 31.08 -6.11 -8.66
C GLY A 23 30.42 -4.90 -7.99
N ALA A 24 30.72 -3.67 -8.45
CA ALA A 24 30.08 -2.45 -7.95
C ALA A 24 28.61 -2.31 -8.42
N ALA A 25 28.25 -2.87 -9.58
CA ALA A 25 26.87 -2.86 -10.09
C ALA A 25 25.93 -3.83 -9.35
N SER A 26 26.47 -4.73 -8.52
CA SER A 26 25.73 -5.69 -7.71
C SER A 26 25.52 -5.27 -6.25
N LEU A 27 25.82 -4.02 -5.90
CA LEU A 27 25.42 -3.47 -4.60
C LEU A 27 23.88 -3.41 -4.57
N PRO A 28 23.20 -4.06 -3.61
CA PRO A 28 21.77 -3.86 -3.46
C PRO A 28 21.57 -2.38 -3.16
N LEU A 29 20.88 -1.66 -4.05
CA LEU A 29 20.28 -0.39 -3.66
C LEU A 29 19.39 -0.72 -2.47
N SER A 30 19.59 0.00 -1.35
CA SER A 30 18.65 -0.05 -0.24
C SER A 30 17.24 0.10 -0.78
N GLY A 31 16.47 -0.98 -0.75
CA GLY A 31 15.12 -1.01 -1.29
C GLY A 31 14.24 -0.18 -0.38
N HIS A 32 13.88 1.02 -0.81
CA HIS A 32 12.68 1.63 -0.25
C HIS A 32 11.51 0.72 -0.60
N ALA A 33 10.66 0.41 0.37
CA ALA A 33 9.42 -0.31 0.11
C ALA A 33 8.65 0.45 -0.96
N GLU A 34 8.42 -0.18 -2.12
CA GLU A 34 7.69 0.45 -3.22
C GLU A 34 6.27 0.82 -2.74
N PRO A 35 5.76 2.02 -3.09
CA PRO A 35 4.43 2.45 -2.69
C PRO A 35 3.38 1.41 -3.08
N ALA A 36 2.72 0.81 -2.10
CA ALA A 36 1.68 -0.19 -2.28
C ALA A 36 0.29 0.46 -2.37
N HIS A 37 -0.62 -0.09 -3.19
CA HIS A 37 -2.00 0.39 -3.31
C HIS A 37 -2.92 -0.11 -2.17
N GLY A 38 -2.38 -0.97 -1.31
CA GLY A 38 -3.07 -1.61 -0.21
C GLY A 38 -2.10 -2.37 0.69
N ILE A 39 -2.59 -2.81 1.84
CA ILE A 39 -1.84 -3.64 2.78
C ILE A 39 -2.76 -4.72 3.34
N ALA A 40 -2.28 -5.96 3.37
CA ALA A 40 -2.93 -7.07 4.04
C ALA A 40 -2.19 -7.34 5.36
N MET A 41 -2.93 -7.69 6.41
CA MET A 41 -2.31 -8.15 7.67
C MET A 41 -1.45 -9.39 7.41
N HIS A 42 -1.94 -10.31 6.58
CA HIS A 42 -1.24 -11.53 6.19
C HIS A 42 -1.50 -11.86 4.72
N GLY A 43 -0.46 -12.36 4.05
CA GLY A 43 -0.54 -12.82 2.67
C GLY A 43 -0.68 -11.69 1.66
N ASP A 44 -1.15 -12.05 0.46
CA ASP A 44 -1.34 -11.13 -0.64
C ASP A 44 -2.75 -10.53 -0.66
N LEU A 45 -2.84 -9.33 -1.23
CA LEU A 45 -4.12 -8.68 -1.54
C LEU A 45 -4.90 -9.47 -2.59
N LEU A 46 -6.20 -9.66 -2.32
CA LEU A 46 -7.16 -10.23 -3.28
C LEU A 46 -7.31 -9.31 -4.50
N HIS A 47 -7.55 -8.02 -4.28
CA HIS A 47 -7.78 -7.04 -5.34
C HIS A 47 -6.44 -6.47 -5.82
N LYS A 48 -6.10 -6.75 -7.09
CA LYS A 48 -4.84 -6.30 -7.70
C LYS A 48 -4.87 -4.81 -8.00
N ARG A 49 -3.69 -4.21 -8.16
CA ARG A 49 -3.55 -2.79 -8.51
C ARG A 49 -4.39 -2.47 -9.75
N GLY A 50 -5.14 -1.36 -9.70
CA GLY A 50 -6.01 -0.93 -10.78
C GLY A 50 -7.40 -1.59 -10.82
N PHE A 51 -7.78 -2.35 -9.78
CA PHE A 51 -9.18 -2.75 -9.63
C PHE A 51 -10.09 -1.52 -9.52
N GLU A 52 -11.26 -1.55 -10.16
CA GLU A 52 -12.15 -0.39 -10.21
C GLU A 52 -13.16 -0.35 -9.05
N HIS A 53 -13.51 -1.51 -8.51
CA HIS A 53 -14.47 -1.64 -7.41
C HIS A 53 -14.30 -2.97 -6.68
N PHE A 54 -14.69 -3.03 -5.41
CA PHE A 54 -14.73 -4.30 -4.68
C PHE A 54 -15.71 -5.30 -5.31
N SER A 55 -15.46 -6.59 -5.09
CA SER A 55 -16.24 -7.68 -5.70
C SER A 55 -17.73 -7.66 -5.31
N TYR A 56 -18.03 -7.14 -4.12
CA TYR A 56 -19.37 -7.03 -3.56
C TYR A 56 -20.12 -5.74 -3.93
N VAL A 57 -19.55 -4.91 -4.81
CA VAL A 57 -20.18 -3.66 -5.25
C VAL A 57 -20.93 -3.89 -6.56
N ASN A 58 -22.16 -3.38 -6.64
CA ASN A 58 -22.84 -3.20 -7.93
C ASN A 58 -22.41 -1.85 -8.56
N PRO A 59 -21.53 -1.83 -9.57
CA PRO A 59 -21.07 -0.58 -10.19
C PRO A 59 -22.20 0.17 -10.92
N LYS A 60 -23.29 -0.52 -11.29
CA LYS A 60 -24.46 0.04 -11.96
C LYS A 60 -25.57 0.45 -10.99
N ALA A 61 -25.27 0.56 -9.69
CA ALA A 61 -26.26 0.98 -8.70
C ALA A 61 -26.88 2.34 -9.08
N PRO A 62 -28.23 2.44 -9.20
CA PRO A 62 -28.89 3.71 -9.45
C PRO A 62 -28.48 4.76 -8.42
N LYS A 63 -28.28 6.00 -8.87
CA LYS A 63 -27.89 7.12 -8.00
C LYS A 63 -29.10 7.99 -7.69
N GLY A 64 -29.17 8.50 -6.46
CA GLY A 64 -30.28 9.31 -5.96
C GLY A 64 -31.29 8.53 -5.11
N GLY A 65 -32.36 9.22 -4.70
CA GLY A 65 -33.37 8.72 -3.77
C GLY A 65 -33.04 9.03 -2.30
N THR A 66 -33.89 8.55 -1.39
CA THR A 66 -33.74 8.75 0.06
C THR A 66 -33.81 7.41 0.78
N LEU A 67 -32.79 7.12 1.58
CA LEU A 67 -32.74 5.96 2.47
C LEU A 67 -33.15 6.40 3.88
N ASN A 68 -34.28 5.91 4.37
CA ASN A 68 -34.75 6.17 5.74
C ASN A 68 -34.50 4.93 6.61
N LEU A 69 -33.57 5.03 7.56
CA LEU A 69 -33.22 3.96 8.49
C LEU A 69 -33.71 4.29 9.90
N ALA A 70 -34.43 3.36 10.52
CA ALA A 70 -34.78 3.45 11.94
C ALA A 70 -33.71 2.74 12.79
N VAL A 71 -33.29 3.39 13.87
CA VAL A 71 -32.33 2.85 14.84
C VAL A 71 -32.97 2.87 16.22
N LEU A 72 -32.92 1.74 16.93
CA LEU A 72 -33.43 1.65 18.30
C LEU A 72 -32.49 2.39 19.26
N GLY A 73 -33.04 3.28 20.09
CA GLY A 73 -32.29 4.06 21.08
C GLY A 73 -32.40 5.57 20.87
N SER A 74 -31.45 6.32 21.42
CA SER A 74 -31.30 7.77 21.25
C SER A 74 -29.83 8.12 21.01
N PHE A 75 -29.51 9.40 20.86
CA PHE A 75 -28.15 9.92 20.85
C PHE A 75 -28.09 11.24 21.62
N ASP A 76 -26.92 11.59 22.14
CA ASP A 76 -26.68 12.87 22.82
C ASP A 76 -25.41 13.59 22.31
N SER A 77 -24.69 12.99 21.36
CA SER A 77 -23.46 13.52 20.77
C SER A 77 -23.41 13.28 19.26
N LEU A 78 -22.73 14.17 18.54
CA LEU A 78 -22.37 14.01 17.13
C LEU A 78 -20.88 13.68 16.94
N ASN A 79 -20.10 13.59 18.02
CA ASN A 79 -18.70 13.23 17.97
C ASN A 79 -18.52 11.73 18.32
N PRO A 80 -18.08 10.87 17.38
CA PRO A 80 -17.92 9.45 17.62
C PRO A 80 -16.59 9.07 18.28
N LEU A 81 -15.72 10.04 18.62
CA LEU A 81 -14.36 9.82 19.09
C LEU A 81 -14.15 10.12 20.59
N ILE A 82 -15.24 10.33 21.33
CA ILE A 82 -15.21 10.65 22.77
C ILE A 82 -15.58 9.43 23.62
N ILE A 83 -15.09 9.41 24.87
CA ILE A 83 -15.30 8.31 25.82
C ILE A 83 -16.71 8.35 26.45
N ARG A 84 -17.27 9.55 26.67
CA ARG A 84 -18.59 9.74 27.28
C ARG A 84 -19.56 10.36 26.28
N GLY A 85 -20.80 9.87 26.29
CA GLY A 85 -21.84 10.24 25.34
C GLY A 85 -22.11 9.11 24.34
N LEU A 86 -23.30 9.14 23.75
CA LEU A 86 -23.76 8.18 22.74
C LEU A 86 -23.79 8.88 21.37
N PRO A 87 -22.86 8.55 20.46
CA PRO A 87 -22.83 9.19 19.15
C PRO A 87 -24.02 8.77 18.28
N ALA A 88 -24.53 9.71 17.48
CA ALA A 88 -25.56 9.41 16.50
C ALA A 88 -25.11 8.31 15.53
N ALA A 89 -26.02 7.38 15.24
CA ALA A 89 -25.77 6.24 14.36
C ALA A 89 -25.33 6.70 12.95
N GLY A 90 -24.38 5.98 12.36
CA GLY A 90 -23.91 6.24 11.00
C GLY A 90 -22.91 7.39 10.84
N ILE A 91 -22.78 8.31 11.81
CA ILE A 91 -21.83 9.45 11.75
C ILE A 91 -20.42 8.97 11.38
N ARG A 92 -19.91 7.95 12.06
CA ARG A 92 -18.56 7.42 11.81
C ARG A 92 -18.37 6.82 10.42
N GLY A 93 -19.43 6.31 9.79
CA GLY A 93 -19.35 5.64 8.48
C GLY A 93 -19.69 6.54 7.29
N TYR A 94 -20.43 7.63 7.51
CA TYR A 94 -20.91 8.51 6.42
C TYR A 94 -20.27 9.91 6.43
N VAL A 95 -19.61 10.31 7.54
CA VAL A 95 -19.05 11.66 7.71
C VAL A 95 -17.54 11.66 7.95
N TYR A 96 -17.01 10.62 8.61
CA TYR A 96 -15.59 10.50 8.91
C TYR A 96 -14.92 9.48 7.99
N GLU A 97 -13.72 9.79 7.52
CA GLU A 97 -12.93 8.91 6.65
C GLU A 97 -11.58 8.57 7.29
N SER A 98 -11.18 7.30 7.15
CA SER A 98 -9.81 6.84 7.45
C SER A 98 -8.88 7.08 6.28
N LEU A 99 -7.57 6.91 6.48
CA LEU A 99 -6.61 7.00 5.37
C LEU A 99 -6.86 5.93 4.31
N MET A 100 -7.23 4.72 4.71
CA MET A 100 -7.46 3.58 3.84
C MET A 100 -8.81 2.93 4.15
N ALA A 101 -9.44 2.31 3.15
CA ALA A 101 -10.71 1.60 3.26
C ALA A 101 -10.49 0.11 3.51
N ARG A 102 -11.29 -0.48 4.41
CA ARG A 102 -11.24 -1.93 4.69
C ARG A 102 -12.06 -2.72 3.68
N ALA A 103 -11.47 -3.75 3.09
CA ALA A 103 -12.20 -4.72 2.28
C ALA A 103 -13.03 -5.68 3.16
N LEU A 104 -14.27 -5.92 2.77
CA LEU A 104 -15.21 -6.79 3.51
C LEU A 104 -15.18 -8.25 3.03
N ASP A 105 -14.54 -8.54 1.91
CA ASP A 105 -14.35 -9.86 1.31
C ASP A 105 -12.97 -10.47 1.62
N GLU A 106 -12.20 -9.83 2.50
CA GLU A 106 -10.89 -10.30 2.97
C GLU A 106 -10.82 -10.28 4.51
N PRO A 107 -10.00 -11.15 5.15
CA PRO A 107 -9.91 -11.21 6.61
C PRO A 107 -9.51 -9.85 7.24
N PHE A 108 -8.39 -9.29 6.75
CA PHE A 108 -7.94 -7.98 7.15
C PHE A 108 -7.00 -7.38 6.08
N SER A 109 -7.62 -6.72 5.11
CA SER A 109 -6.92 -5.98 4.05
C SER A 109 -7.47 -4.56 3.94
N LEU A 110 -6.58 -3.59 3.67
CA LEU A 110 -6.89 -2.19 3.48
C LEU A 110 -6.42 -1.72 2.09
N TYR A 111 -7.21 -0.88 1.44
CA TYR A 111 -6.93 -0.29 0.13
C TYR A 111 -7.01 1.24 0.20
N GLY A 112 -6.39 1.93 -0.75
CA GLY A 112 -6.40 3.40 -0.79
C GLY A 112 -7.80 4.01 -0.63
N LEU A 113 -7.88 5.09 0.14
CA LEU A 113 -9.08 5.92 0.31
C LEU A 113 -8.67 7.41 0.24
N LEU A 114 -8.35 8.03 1.39
CA LEU A 114 -7.74 9.36 1.41
C LEU A 114 -6.25 9.29 1.05
N ALA A 115 -5.57 8.23 1.48
CA ALA A 115 -4.22 7.91 1.08
C ALA A 115 -4.22 7.13 -0.23
N GLU A 116 -3.49 7.62 -1.23
CA GLU A 116 -3.33 6.97 -2.53
C GLU A 116 -2.44 5.71 -2.45
N SER A 117 -1.42 5.76 -1.59
CA SER A 117 -0.46 4.67 -1.38
C SER A 117 -0.01 4.55 0.07
N ILE A 118 0.60 3.42 0.39
CA ILE A 118 1.23 3.15 1.68
C ILE A 118 2.64 2.58 1.47
N GLU A 119 3.58 3.03 2.31
CA GLU A 119 4.92 2.47 2.44
C GLU A 119 5.10 2.02 3.89
N THR A 120 5.66 0.83 4.10
CA THR A 120 5.98 0.29 5.42
C THR A 120 7.47 0.05 5.54
N ALA A 121 8.03 0.28 6.72
CA ALA A 121 9.40 -0.16 7.01
C ALA A 121 9.49 -1.69 6.94
N GLU A 122 10.71 -2.21 6.74
CA GLU A 122 10.97 -3.65 6.81
C GLU A 122 10.86 -4.18 8.26
N ASP A 123 11.03 -3.29 9.26
CA ASP A 123 10.94 -3.52 10.71
C ASP A 123 10.68 -2.26 11.55
#